data_AF-A0A7S1KFZ3-F1
#
_entry.id   AF-A0A7S1KFZ3-F1
#
_cell.length_a   1.000
_cell.length_b   1.000
_cell.length_c   1.000
_cell.angle_alpha   90.00
_cell.angle_beta   90.00
_cell.angle_gamma   90.00
#
_symmetry.space_group_name_H-M   'P 1'
#
loop_
_entity.id
_entity.type
_entity.pdbx_description
1 polymer ?
#
loop_
_entity_poly.entity_id
_entity_poly.type
_entity_poly.pdbx_seq_one_letter_code
_entity_poly.pdbx_strand_id
1 'polypeptide(L)'
;KDVYVAYDTMVLLQHLYRHFSSKVAQTILSDPMGLSSLMQILQDAKTDFVRNEALQLLYLLTETNTEIQKIVTFQGCIESLFAVISEEDISRHFTSVTRTALRCLLNFLSNPYCVKYVRETGGIRAMCDLMAKALEPTKTAEDSSPTAASSRSVEGDDHKCAQAVEYLIRGTILLLQGGGEAPEAGKSV
;
A
#
# COMPACT_ATOMS: atom_id res chain seq x y z
N LYS A 1 4.18 12.14 -23.25
CA LYS A 1 2.75 12.08 -22.87
C LYS A 1 2.52 13.21 -21.88
N ASP A 2 1.40 13.91 -21.99
CA ASP A 2 1.08 15.01 -21.08
C ASP A 2 0.81 14.46 -19.67
N VAL A 3 1.63 14.85 -18.70
CA VAL A 3 1.59 14.31 -17.34
C VAL A 3 0.35 14.80 -16.59
N TYR A 4 -0.17 15.99 -16.95
CA TYR A 4 -1.39 16.53 -16.35
C TYR A 4 -2.62 15.75 -16.80
N VAL A 5 -2.68 15.37 -18.08
CA VAL A 5 -3.77 14.51 -18.59
C VAL A 5 -3.78 13.16 -17.88
N ALA A 6 -2.62 12.57 -17.61
CA ALA A 6 -2.54 11.31 -16.88
C ALA A 6 -3.03 11.46 -15.42
N TYR A 7 -2.64 12.55 -14.75
CA TYR A 7 -3.13 12.88 -13.41
C TYR A 7 -4.66 13.04 -13.38
N ASP A 8 -5.22 13.89 -14.24
CA ASP A 8 -6.66 14.14 -14.30
C ASP A 8 -7.44 12.86 -14.62
N THR A 9 -6.89 12.02 -15.49
CA THR A 9 -7.48 10.71 -15.82
C THR A 9 -7.51 9.78 -14.60
N MET A 10 -6.43 9.71 -13.82
CA MET A 10 -6.38 8.89 -12.60
C MET A 10 -7.39 9.38 -11.57
N VAL A 11 -7.43 10.70 -11.32
CA VAL A 11 -8.38 11.31 -10.38
C VAL A 11 -9.82 11.04 -10.83
N LEU A 12 -10.14 11.22 -12.11
CA LEU A 12 -11.46 10.93 -12.65
C LEU A 12 -11.83 9.44 -12.47
N LEU A 13 -10.89 8.53 -12.74
CA LEU A 13 -11.13 7.09 -12.61
C LEU A 13 -11.36 6.69 -11.15
N GLN A 14 -10.66 7.30 -10.20
CA GLN A 14 -10.94 7.11 -8.77
C GLN A 14 -12.35 7.59 -8.38
N HIS A 15 -12.78 8.76 -8.88
CA HIS A 15 -14.13 9.25 -8.63
C HIS A 15 -15.19 8.32 -9.22
N LEU A 16 -14.97 7.86 -10.45
CA LEU A 16 -15.87 6.91 -11.09
C LEU A 16 -15.95 5.59 -10.32
N TYR A 17 -14.83 5.08 -9.82
CA TYR A 17 -14.79 3.86 -9.01
C TYR A 17 -15.59 4.01 -7.71
N ARG A 18 -15.52 5.17 -7.04
CA ARG A 18 -16.29 5.41 -5.80
C ARG A 18 -17.80 5.36 -6.03
N HIS A 19 -18.29 5.71 -7.22
CA HIS A 19 -19.72 5.69 -7.54
C HIS A 19 -20.17 4.39 -8.26
N PHE A 20 -19.28 3.73 -9.01
CA PHE A 20 -19.61 2.59 -9.87
C PHE A 20 -18.60 1.43 -9.73
N SER A 21 -18.16 1.13 -8.52
CA SER A 21 -17.07 0.18 -8.21
C SER A 21 -17.17 -1.15 -8.97
N SER A 22 -18.35 -1.78 -8.98
CA SER A 22 -18.58 -3.06 -9.66
C SER A 22 -18.40 -2.97 -11.18
N LYS A 23 -18.98 -1.95 -11.83
CA LYS A 23 -18.87 -1.76 -13.29
C LYS A 23 -17.45 -1.43 -13.70
N VAL A 24 -16.80 -0.52 -12.97
CA VAL A 24 -15.42 -0.10 -13.26
C VAL A 24 -14.45 -1.27 -13.08
N ALA A 25 -14.58 -2.04 -11.99
CA ALA A 25 -13.76 -3.22 -11.78
C ALA A 25 -13.93 -4.27 -12.89
N GLN A 26 -15.17 -4.51 -13.34
CA GLN A 26 -15.44 -5.44 -14.44
C GLN A 26 -14.84 -4.94 -15.76
N THR A 27 -14.96 -3.65 -16.08
CA THR A 27 -14.36 -3.08 -17.28
C THR A 27 -12.84 -3.18 -17.25
N ILE A 28 -12.21 -2.90 -16.11
CA ILE A 28 -10.76 -3.03 -15.92
C ILE A 28 -10.32 -4.49 -16.03
N LEU A 29 -11.10 -5.44 -15.50
CA LEU A 29 -10.79 -6.88 -15.64
C LEU A 29 -11.01 -7.40 -17.07
N SER A 30 -11.92 -6.77 -17.82
CA SER A 30 -12.18 -7.13 -19.22
C SER A 30 -11.05 -6.66 -20.15
N ASP A 31 -10.30 -5.63 -19.74
CA ASP A 31 -9.13 -5.14 -20.47
C ASP A 31 -7.83 -5.65 -19.80
N PRO A 32 -7.15 -6.65 -20.39
CA PRO A 32 -5.92 -7.19 -19.83
C PRO A 32 -4.78 -6.16 -19.76
N MET A 33 -4.82 -5.08 -20.56
CA MET A 33 -3.80 -4.03 -20.55
C MET A 33 -4.06 -2.93 -19.51
N GLY A 34 -5.29 -2.84 -18.99
CA GLY A 34 -5.68 -1.79 -18.04
C GLY A 34 -4.89 -1.86 -16.74
N LEU A 35 -4.83 -3.05 -16.13
CA LEU A 35 -4.06 -3.28 -14.89
C LEU A 35 -2.54 -3.20 -15.12
N SER A 36 -2.05 -3.73 -16.25
CA SER A 36 -0.61 -3.66 -16.59
C SER A 36 -0.13 -2.23 -16.80
N SER A 37 -0.95 -1.38 -17.41
CA SER A 37 -0.65 0.04 -17.57
C SER A 37 -0.61 0.77 -16.22
N LEU A 38 -1.55 0.46 -15.32
CA LEU A 38 -1.55 1.01 -13.96
C LEU A 38 -0.30 0.59 -13.18
N MET A 39 0.08 -0.68 -13.29
CA MET A 39 1.30 -1.20 -12.67
C MET A 39 2.57 -0.56 -13.23
N GLN A 40 2.63 -0.32 -14.54
CA GLN A 40 3.74 0.39 -15.16
C GLN A 40 3.87 1.83 -14.64
N ILE A 41 2.74 2.54 -14.42
CA ILE A 41 2.74 3.89 -13.83
C ILE A 41 3.25 3.86 -12.38
N LEU A 42 2.88 2.83 -11.60
CA LEU A 42 3.38 2.68 -10.24
C LEU A 42 4.90 2.44 -10.20
N GLN A 43 5.44 1.70 -11.16
CA GLN A 43 6.86 1.35 -11.27
C GLN A 43 7.72 2.44 -11.93
N ASP A 44 7.12 3.39 -12.66
CA ASP A 44 7.86 4.49 -13.29
C ASP A 44 8.15 5.60 -12.27
N ALA A 45 9.39 5.63 -11.78
CA ALA A 45 9.90 6.55 -10.76
C ALA A 45 10.02 8.02 -11.21
N LYS A 46 9.52 8.39 -12.41
CA LYS A 46 9.70 9.74 -12.96
C LYS A 46 8.62 10.75 -12.57
N THR A 47 7.48 10.30 -12.03
CA THR A 47 6.33 11.17 -11.75
C THR A 47 5.68 10.87 -10.41
N ASP A 48 6.23 11.42 -9.33
CA ASP A 48 5.77 11.19 -7.95
C ASP A 48 4.27 11.48 -7.76
N PHE A 49 3.75 12.57 -8.35
CA PHE A 49 2.34 12.92 -8.16
C PHE A 49 1.36 12.01 -8.90
N VAL A 50 1.69 11.51 -10.09
CA VAL A 50 0.86 10.55 -10.82
C VAL A 50 0.95 9.16 -10.17
N ARG A 51 2.15 8.77 -9.71
CA ARG A 51 2.37 7.52 -8.96
C ARG A 51 1.48 7.47 -7.72
N ASN A 52 1.36 8.58 -6.99
CA ASN A 52 0.54 8.66 -5.78
C ASN A 52 -0.95 8.45 -6.09
N GLU A 53 -1.46 9.03 -7.17
CA GLU A 53 -2.85 8.81 -7.61
C GLU A 53 -3.08 7.39 -8.15
N ALA A 54 -2.09 6.83 -8.84
CA ALA A 54 -2.14 5.44 -9.30
C ALA A 54 -2.19 4.46 -8.11
N LEU A 55 -1.37 4.70 -7.07
CA LEU A 55 -1.41 3.94 -5.82
C LEU A 55 -2.77 4.06 -5.13
N GLN A 56 -3.34 5.26 -5.10
CA GLN A 56 -4.66 5.50 -4.53
C GLN A 56 -5.76 4.74 -5.29
N LEU A 57 -5.71 4.74 -6.62
CA LEU A 57 -6.63 3.96 -7.44
C LEU A 57 -6.44 2.45 -7.21
N LEU A 58 -5.20 1.99 -7.12
CA LEU A 58 -4.89 0.58 -6.85
C LEU A 58 -5.43 0.12 -5.51
N TYR A 59 -5.28 0.93 -4.44
CA TYR A 59 -5.91 0.67 -3.15
C TYR A 59 -7.43 0.50 -3.27
N LEU A 60 -8.10 1.39 -4.00
CA LEU A 60 -9.56 1.29 -4.19
C LEU A 60 -9.94 0.00 -4.92
N LEU A 61 -9.21 -0.36 -5.98
CA LEU A 61 -9.49 -1.55 -6.78
C LEU A 61 -9.26 -2.86 -5.99
N THR A 62 -8.26 -2.88 -5.12
CA THR A 62 -7.89 -4.08 -4.35
C THR A 62 -8.71 -4.26 -3.08
N GLU A 63 -9.48 -3.27 -2.64
CA GLU A 63 -10.26 -3.37 -1.39
C GLU A 63 -11.34 -4.47 -1.43
N THR A 64 -11.95 -4.69 -2.59
CA THR A 64 -13.09 -5.61 -2.73
C THR A 64 -12.86 -6.77 -3.70
N ASN A 65 -11.82 -6.71 -4.54
CA ASN A 65 -11.67 -7.63 -5.66
C ASN A 65 -10.42 -8.52 -5.52
N THR A 66 -10.66 -9.79 -5.17
CA THR A 66 -9.59 -10.79 -4.97
C THR A 66 -8.93 -11.25 -6.26
N GLU A 67 -9.59 -11.15 -7.42
CA GLU A 67 -8.98 -11.46 -8.71
C GLU A 67 -8.03 -10.36 -9.17
N ILE A 68 -8.40 -9.09 -8.99
CA ILE A 68 -7.48 -7.97 -9.23
C ILE A 68 -6.23 -8.15 -8.35
N GLN A 69 -6.39 -8.46 -7.06
CA GLN A 69 -5.27 -8.70 -6.15
C GLN A 69 -4.31 -9.78 -6.66
N LYS A 70 -4.82 -10.91 -7.15
CA LYS A 70 -3.98 -11.99 -7.70
C LYS A 70 -3.22 -11.52 -8.94
N ILE A 71 -3.91 -10.86 -9.88
CA ILE A 71 -3.31 -10.38 -11.14
C ILE A 71 -2.19 -9.39 -10.86
N VAL A 72 -2.44 -8.38 -10.02
CA VAL A 72 -1.42 -7.35 -9.74
C VAL A 72 -0.28 -7.90 -8.87
N THR A 73 -0.53 -8.92 -8.04
CA THR A 73 0.53 -9.65 -7.32
C THR A 73 1.50 -10.31 -8.31
N PHE A 74 0.98 -10.97 -9.35
CA PHE A 74 1.81 -11.54 -10.42
C PHE A 74 2.64 -10.50 -11.18
N GLN A 75 2.17 -9.24 -11.22
CA GLN A 75 2.85 -8.13 -11.88
C GLN A 75 3.88 -7.42 -10.97
N GLY A 76 4.20 -7.95 -9.79
CA GLY A 76 5.20 -7.39 -8.89
C GLY A 76 4.70 -6.18 -8.08
N CYS A 77 3.40 -6.10 -7.82
CA CYS A 77 2.81 -5.02 -7.03
C CYS A 77 3.35 -4.97 -5.59
N ILE A 78 3.55 -6.13 -4.96
CA ILE A 78 3.91 -6.19 -3.54
C ILE A 78 5.32 -5.63 -3.32
N GLU A 79 6.25 -5.99 -4.18
CA GLU A 79 7.62 -5.48 -4.22
C GLU A 79 7.62 -3.97 -4.46
N SER A 80 6.79 -3.50 -5.40
CA SER A 80 6.63 -2.07 -5.69
C SER A 80 6.08 -1.30 -4.48
N LEU A 81 5.11 -1.88 -3.75
CA LEU A 81 4.59 -1.28 -2.51
C LEU A 81 5.66 -1.20 -1.41
N PHE A 82 6.44 -2.27 -1.22
CA PHE A 82 7.54 -2.24 -0.25
C PHE A 82 8.62 -1.23 -0.63
N ALA A 83 8.92 -1.05 -1.92
CA ALA A 83 9.85 -0.03 -2.40
C ALA A 83 9.34 1.38 -2.07
N VAL A 84 8.08 1.69 -2.41
CA VAL A 84 7.46 2.99 -2.08
C VAL A 84 7.48 3.26 -0.57
N ILE A 85 7.18 2.26 0.26
CA ILE A 85 7.22 2.41 1.72
C ILE A 85 8.66 2.59 2.24
N SER A 86 9.64 1.96 1.59
CA SER A 86 11.05 2.05 2.00
C SER A 86 11.72 3.36 1.58
N GLU A 87 11.24 3.98 0.51
CA GLU A 87 11.64 5.33 0.07
C GLU A 87 11.16 6.41 1.04
N GLU A 88 10.09 6.15 1.80
CA GLU A 88 9.53 7.10 2.74
C GLU A 88 10.05 6.88 4.17
N ASP A 89 10.52 7.95 4.81
CA ASP A 89 10.95 7.92 6.21
C ASP A 89 9.74 7.85 7.16
N ILE A 90 9.28 6.63 7.43
CA ILE A 90 8.16 6.34 8.35
C ILE A 90 8.38 6.96 9.74
N SER A 91 9.64 7.05 10.19
CA SER A 91 10.02 7.57 11.51
C SER A 91 9.92 9.10 11.61
N ARG A 92 10.00 9.83 10.49
CA ARG A 92 9.98 11.30 10.49
C ARG A 92 8.65 11.86 10.00
N HIS A 93 8.11 11.28 8.92
CA HIS A 93 6.89 11.78 8.30
C HIS A 93 6.04 10.62 7.78
N PHE A 94 4.97 10.31 8.49
CA PHE A 94 3.94 9.41 7.97
C PHE A 94 3.06 10.15 6.95
N THR A 95 3.40 9.99 5.67
CA THR A 95 2.69 10.66 4.57
C THR A 95 1.39 9.95 4.21
N SER A 96 0.53 10.61 3.42
CA SER A 96 -0.65 9.97 2.85
C SER A 96 -0.30 8.81 1.92
N VAL A 97 0.86 8.85 1.27
CA VAL A 97 1.31 7.83 0.31
C VAL A 97 1.72 6.56 1.05
N THR A 98 2.58 6.66 2.09
CA THR A 98 2.87 5.53 3.00
C THR A 98 1.58 4.94 3.58
N ARG A 99 0.64 5.79 4.03
CA ARG A 99 -0.66 5.32 4.54
C ARG A 99 -1.40 4.48 3.50
N THR A 100 -1.53 4.99 2.28
CA THR A 100 -2.23 4.29 1.19
C THR A 100 -1.51 3.01 0.81
N ALA A 101 -0.17 3.00 0.75
CA ALA A 101 0.62 1.81 0.46
C ALA A 101 0.43 0.71 1.52
N LEU A 102 0.47 1.06 2.81
CA LEU A 102 0.23 0.12 3.91
C LEU A 102 -1.21 -0.42 3.90
N ARG A 103 -2.21 0.43 3.64
CA ARG A 103 -3.60 -0.01 3.48
C ARG A 103 -3.78 -0.94 2.28
N CYS A 104 -3.11 -0.62 1.17
CA CYS A 104 -3.09 -1.49 0.00
C CYS A 104 -2.48 -2.85 0.34
N LEU A 105 -1.33 -2.87 1.05
CA LEU A 105 -0.70 -4.10 1.52
C LEU A 105 -1.63 -4.92 2.42
N LEU A 106 -2.36 -4.29 3.34
CA LEU A 106 -3.37 -4.97 4.17
C LEU A 106 -4.51 -5.59 3.35
N ASN A 107 -4.92 -4.97 2.24
CA ASN A 107 -5.90 -5.57 1.33
C ASN A 107 -5.35 -6.88 0.74
N PHE A 108 -4.09 -6.89 0.30
CA PHE A 108 -3.44 -8.11 -0.17
C PHE A 108 -3.32 -9.17 0.93
N LEU A 109 -2.96 -8.77 2.16
CA LEU A 109 -2.83 -9.69 3.29
C LEU A 109 -4.16 -10.25 3.78
N SER A 110 -5.29 -9.75 3.29
CA SER A 110 -6.61 -10.38 3.50
C SER A 110 -6.85 -11.60 2.61
N ASN A 111 -6.04 -11.79 1.56
CA ASN A 111 -6.20 -12.87 0.59
C ASN A 111 -5.16 -13.98 0.81
N PRO A 112 -5.59 -15.24 1.05
CA PRO A 112 -4.68 -16.36 1.33
C PRO A 112 -3.61 -16.58 0.25
N TYR A 113 -3.94 -16.33 -1.03
CA TYR A 113 -2.98 -16.46 -2.14
C TYR A 113 -1.83 -15.45 -1.99
N CYS A 114 -2.18 -14.20 -1.72
CA CYS A 114 -1.21 -13.12 -1.58
C CYS A 114 -0.41 -13.29 -0.28
N VAL A 115 -1.05 -13.71 0.81
CA VAL A 115 -0.35 -14.07 2.06
C VAL A 115 0.71 -15.13 1.80
N LYS A 116 0.36 -16.22 1.09
CA LYS A 116 1.33 -17.26 0.74
C LYS A 116 2.49 -16.69 -0.07
N TYR A 117 2.22 -15.87 -1.08
CA TYR A 117 3.25 -15.21 -1.89
C TYR A 117 4.18 -14.36 -1.01
N VAL A 118 3.64 -13.47 -0.17
CA VAL A 118 4.44 -12.59 0.72
C VAL A 118 5.28 -13.40 1.70
N ARG A 119 4.79 -14.54 2.17
CA ARG A 119 5.55 -15.44 3.05
C ARG A 119 6.73 -16.10 2.33
N GLU A 120 6.53 -16.49 1.07
CA GLU A 120 7.56 -17.14 0.25
C GLU A 120 8.62 -16.17 -0.28
N THR A 121 8.26 -14.90 -0.51
CA THR A 121 9.18 -13.87 -1.04
C THR A 121 9.92 -13.08 0.05
N GLY A 122 9.79 -13.47 1.32
CA GLY A 122 10.50 -12.82 2.43
C GLY A 122 9.86 -11.53 2.94
N GLY A 123 8.60 -11.26 2.58
CA GLY A 123 7.88 -10.06 3.03
C GLY A 123 7.62 -9.99 4.53
N ILE A 124 7.68 -11.12 5.26
CA ILE A 124 7.67 -11.09 6.75
C ILE A 124 8.87 -10.30 7.27
N ARG A 125 10.07 -10.52 6.71
CA ARG A 125 11.27 -9.80 7.14
C ARG A 125 11.16 -8.32 6.81
N ALA A 126 10.69 -7.99 5.60
CA ALA A 126 10.44 -6.60 5.23
C ALA A 126 9.45 -5.91 6.18
N MET A 127 8.36 -6.57 6.58
CA MET A 127 7.42 -6.05 7.56
C MET A 127 8.05 -5.82 8.95
N CYS A 128 8.87 -6.76 9.42
CA CYS A 128 9.62 -6.60 10.67
C CYS A 128 10.63 -5.46 10.60
N ASP A 129 11.34 -5.31 9.48
CA ASP A 129 12.32 -4.23 9.28
C ASP A 129 11.62 -2.86 9.25
N LEU A 130 10.44 -2.77 8.62
CA LEU A 130 9.61 -1.56 8.63
C LEU A 130 9.06 -1.25 10.02
N MET A 131 8.66 -2.27 10.78
CA MET A 131 8.22 -2.12 12.17
C MET A 131 9.36 -1.65 13.07
N ALA A 132 10.57 -2.19 12.89
CA ALA A 132 11.76 -1.72 13.59
C ALA A 132 12.04 -0.25 13.27
N LYS A 133 12.04 0.13 11.99
CA LYS A 133 12.21 1.53 11.56
C LYS A 133 11.13 2.47 12.11
N ALA A 134 9.88 2.02 12.18
CA ALA A 134 8.78 2.81 12.73
C ALA A 134 8.85 2.98 14.26
N LEU A 135 9.50 2.02 14.95
CA LEU A 135 9.69 2.03 16.39
C LEU A 135 11.03 2.65 16.83
N GLU A 136 11.96 2.89 15.91
CA GLU A 136 13.19 3.62 16.21
C GLU A 136 12.79 5.01 16.75
N PRO A 137 13.09 5.31 18.02
CA PRO A 137 12.77 6.60 18.58
C PRO A 137 13.50 7.64 17.73
N THR A 138 12.77 8.68 17.33
CA THR A 138 13.34 9.88 16.73
C THR A 138 14.49 10.33 17.62
N LYS A 139 15.73 9.98 17.25
CA LYS A 139 16.91 10.58 17.85
C LYS A 139 16.80 12.04 17.47
N THR A 140 16.36 12.83 18.44
CA THR A 140 16.54 14.27 18.47
C THR A 140 17.97 14.53 18.04
N ALA A 141 18.12 15.17 16.89
CA ALA A 141 19.36 15.83 16.53
C ALA A 141 19.53 17.04 17.47
N GLU A 142 19.89 16.77 18.72
CA GLU A 142 20.56 17.74 19.58
C GLU A 142 22.04 17.72 19.17
N ASP A 143 22.38 18.49 18.13
CA ASP A 143 23.62 19.26 18.09
C ASP A 143 23.63 20.23 16.90
N SER A 144 23.15 21.45 17.17
CA SER A 144 23.68 22.76 16.74
C SER A 144 22.57 23.82 16.56
N SER A 145 22.26 24.44 17.70
CA SER A 145 21.77 25.82 17.87
C SER A 145 20.32 26.17 17.49
N PRO A 146 19.60 26.90 18.38
CA PRO A 146 18.22 27.30 18.18
C PRO A 146 18.15 28.68 17.51
N THR A 147 17.32 28.85 16.47
CA THR A 147 16.63 30.13 16.18
C THR A 147 15.54 29.93 15.14
N ALA A 148 14.35 30.43 15.52
CA ALA A 148 13.19 30.78 14.71
C ALA A 148 12.26 29.66 14.17
N ALA A 149 11.18 29.48 14.95
CA ALA A 149 9.79 29.49 14.50
C ALA A 149 9.36 28.48 13.40
N SER A 150 8.65 27.44 13.83
CA SER A 150 7.24 27.30 13.47
C SER A 150 6.59 26.28 14.40
N SER A 151 5.71 26.73 15.28
CA SER A 151 4.70 25.90 15.92
C SER A 151 3.84 25.24 14.82
N ARG A 152 4.23 24.05 14.39
CA ARG A 152 3.47 23.18 13.49
C ARG A 152 3.30 21.82 14.16
N SER A 153 2.14 21.65 14.79
CA SER A 153 1.38 20.39 14.93
C SER A 153 2.12 19.12 15.37
N VAL A 154 2.77 19.13 16.54
CA VAL A 154 3.37 17.91 17.14
C VAL A 154 2.31 16.82 17.42
N GLU A 155 1.09 17.18 17.83
CA GLU A 155 0.02 16.19 18.09
C GLU A 155 -0.49 15.44 16.83
N GLY A 156 -0.30 16.03 15.65
CA GLY A 156 -0.77 15.45 14.39
C GLY A 156 0.14 14.34 13.86
N ASP A 157 1.41 14.35 14.21
CA ASP A 157 2.39 13.37 13.73
C ASP A 157 2.43 12.12 14.63
N ASP A 158 2.19 12.28 15.94
CA ASP A 158 2.07 11.15 16.88
C ASP A 158 0.91 10.22 16.52
N HIS A 159 -0.27 10.76 16.18
CA HIS A 159 -1.43 9.95 15.78
C HIS A 159 -1.19 9.19 14.47
N LYS A 160 -0.42 9.78 13.56
CA LYS A 160 -0.08 9.17 12.28
C LYS A 160 0.95 8.05 12.44
N CYS A 161 1.97 8.23 13.29
CA CYS A 161 2.92 7.18 13.64
C CYS A 161 2.22 6.01 14.36
N ALA A 162 1.28 6.30 15.26
CA ALA A 162 0.47 5.26 15.90
C ALA A 162 -0.35 4.43 14.88
N GLN A 163 -0.96 5.09 13.89
CA GLN A 163 -1.65 4.39 12.79
C GLN A 163 -0.70 3.54 11.94
N ALA A 164 0.52 4.02 11.67
CA ALA A 164 1.53 3.25 10.95
C ALA A 164 1.85 1.93 11.67
N VAL A 165 2.11 2.02 12.98
CA VAL A 165 2.38 0.88 13.85
C VAL A 165 1.19 -0.06 13.91
N GLU A 166 -0.04 0.46 14.04
CA GLU A 166 -1.26 -0.36 14.02
C GLU A 166 -1.39 -1.17 12.72
N TYR A 167 -1.18 -0.53 11.56
CA TYR A 167 -1.22 -1.22 10.27
C TYR A 167 -0.13 -2.27 10.13
N LEU A 168 1.09 -2.00 10.61
CA LEU A 168 2.20 -2.95 10.58
C LEU A 168 1.94 -4.16 11.49
N ILE A 169 1.41 -3.94 12.71
CA ILE A 169 1.02 -5.02 13.63
C ILE A 169 -0.08 -5.87 13.01
N ARG A 170 -1.13 -5.24 12.46
CA ARG A 170 -2.23 -5.96 11.81
C ARG A 170 -1.75 -6.79 10.63
N GLY A 171 -0.87 -6.24 9.79
CA GLY A 171 -0.28 -6.97 8.66
C GLY A 171 0.55 -8.17 9.12
N THR A 172 1.34 -8.01 10.17
CA THR A 172 2.15 -9.09 10.75
C THR A 172 1.27 -10.20 11.33
N ILE A 173 0.17 -9.85 12.02
CA ILE A 173 -0.81 -10.82 12.54
C ILE A 173 -1.45 -11.60 11.39
N LEU A 174 -1.88 -10.92 10.32
CA LEU A 174 -2.47 -11.58 9.15
C LEU A 174 -1.49 -12.56 8.48
N LEU A 175 -0.21 -12.19 8.40
CA LEU A 175 0.84 -13.08 7.87
C LEU A 175 1.07 -14.31 8.75
N LEU A 176 0.95 -14.18 10.08
CA LEU A 176 1.10 -15.29 11.02
C LEU A 176 -0.15 -16.18 11.08
N GLN A 177 -1.35 -15.59 10.99
CA GLN A 177 -2.63 -16.32 11.02
C GLN A 177 -2.89 -17.10 9.73
N GLY A 178 -2.35 -16.66 8.58
CA GLY A 178 -2.40 -17.40 7.31
C GLY A 178 -1.62 -18.72 7.28
N GLY A 179 -1.16 -19.22 8.43
CA GLY A 179 -0.64 -20.58 8.64
C GLY A 179 -1.66 -21.58 9.20
N GLY A 180 -2.88 -21.15 9.53
CA GLY A 180 -3.99 -22.07 9.81
C GLY A 180 -4.58 -22.57 8.50
N GLU A 181 -4.34 -23.84 8.17
CA GLU A 181 -5.17 -24.57 7.23
C GLU A 181 -6.64 -24.27 7.55
N ALA A 182 -7.40 -23.82 6.55
CA ALA A 182 -8.84 -23.94 6.61
C ALA A 182 -9.14 -25.43 6.85
N PRO A 183 -9.97 -25.80 7.84
CA PRO A 183 -10.44 -27.18 7.91
C PRO A 183 -11.13 -27.46 6.57
N GLU A 184 -10.67 -28.49 5.86
CA GLU A 184 -11.28 -28.95 4.62
C GLU A 184 -12.79 -29.10 4.85
N ALA A 185 -13.55 -28.16 4.29
CA ALA A 185 -14.99 -28.25 4.23
C ALA A 185 -15.34 -29.39 3.28
N GLY A 186 -15.67 -30.55 3.86
CA GLY A 186 -16.56 -31.56 3.28
C GLY A 186 -16.04 -32.29 2.05
N LYS A 187 -15.37 -33.44 2.26
CA LYS A 187 -15.64 -34.61 1.42
C LYS A 187 -16.84 -35.35 2.00
N SER A 188 -18.03 -34.99 1.51
CA SER A 188 -19.16 -35.92 1.48
C SER A 188 -19.06 -36.73 0.20
N VAL A 189 -18.68 -38.01 0.32
CA VAL A 189 -19.29 -39.17 -0.38
C VAL A 189 -19.14 -40.36 0.56
#